data_AF-A0A6G3ML40-F1
#
_entry.id   AF-A0A6G3ML40-F1
#
_cell.length_a   1.000
_cell.length_b   1.000
_cell.length_c   1.000
_cell.angle_alpha   90.00
_cell.angle_beta   90.00
_cell.angle_gamma   90.00
#
_symmetry.space_group_name_H-M   'P 1'
#
loop_
_entity.id
_entity.type
_entity.pdbx_description
1 polymer ?
#
loop_
_entity_poly.entity_id
_entity_poly.type
_entity_poly.pdbx_seq_one_letter_code
_entity_poly.pdbx_strand_id
1 'polypeptide(L)'
;MLVDSPFPLNFKNSAFSPIEFKERLISFDISKWFTKPKWFSPYICAQRGWKCYKPHYIACVDCYRTLYVDPKYIESDSCEEELKKMFAELSAGFYHDSFCPWTVNPSPNRFLKPVKEWNYEKLSVNLSKFMSFNFQEAYFSTPEEVVRIAHVYLHHF
;
A
#
# COMPACT_ATOMS: atom_id res chain seq x y z
N MET A 1 30.75 -16.72 6.75
CA MET A 1 31.13 -15.55 5.94
C MET A 1 29.92 -15.19 5.10
N LEU A 2 29.20 -14.14 5.48
CA LEU A 2 28.08 -13.62 4.69
C LEU A 2 28.71 -12.85 3.52
N VAL A 3 28.57 -13.38 2.32
CA VAL A 3 28.94 -12.68 1.10
C VAL A 3 27.92 -11.56 0.91
N ASP A 4 28.35 -10.33 1.17
CA ASP A 4 27.62 -9.12 0.80
C ASP A 4 27.35 -9.18 -0.71
N SER A 5 26.07 -9.31 -1.07
CA SER A 5 25.63 -9.32 -2.46
C SER A 5 26.01 -7.98 -3.11
N PRO A 6 26.75 -7.98 -4.24
CA PRO A 6 27.26 -6.76 -4.87
C PRO A 6 26.18 -5.97 -5.63
N PHE A 7 24.93 -6.44 -5.59
CA PHE A 7 23.81 -5.73 -6.21
C PHE A 7 23.14 -4.88 -5.14
N PRO A 8 23.07 -3.54 -5.31
CA PRO A 8 22.17 -2.75 -4.48
C PRO A 8 20.79 -3.36 -4.64
N LEU A 9 20.22 -3.89 -3.56
CA LEU A 9 18.84 -4.36 -3.54
C LEU A 9 18.00 -3.14 -3.89
N ASN A 10 17.68 -3.02 -5.18
CA ASN A 10 16.78 -2.02 -5.69
C ASN A 10 15.40 -2.46 -5.21
N PHE A 11 15.04 -2.10 -3.98
CA PHE A 11 13.77 -2.42 -3.34
C PHE A 11 12.58 -1.69 -3.99
N LYS A 12 12.71 -1.28 -5.25
CA LYS A 12 11.59 -0.77 -6.03
C LYS A 12 10.52 -1.86 -6.11
N ASN A 13 9.27 -1.45 -5.94
CA ASN A 13 8.07 -2.27 -5.95
C ASN A 13 7.90 -3.22 -4.76
N SER A 14 8.43 -2.89 -3.59
CA SER A 14 8.14 -3.63 -2.36
C SER A 14 6.64 -3.70 -2.05
N ALA A 15 6.15 -4.93 -1.83
CA ALA A 15 4.79 -5.18 -1.38
C ALA A 15 4.47 -4.51 -0.04
N PHE A 16 5.48 -4.26 0.79
CA PHE A 16 5.32 -3.71 2.13
C PHE A 16 5.50 -2.19 2.20
N SER A 17 5.89 -1.54 1.09
CA SER A 17 6.06 -0.08 1.04
C SER A 17 4.71 0.63 0.89
N PRO A 18 4.29 1.44 1.87
CA PRO A 18 3.06 2.24 1.76
C PRO A 18 3.14 3.26 0.62
N ILE A 19 4.35 3.79 0.35
CA ILE A 19 4.60 4.78 -0.69
C ILE A 19 4.35 4.15 -2.06
N GLU A 20 4.94 2.99 -2.32
CA GLU A 20 4.80 2.32 -3.62
C GLU A 20 3.41 1.73 -3.83
N PHE A 21 2.74 1.26 -2.76
CA PHE A 21 1.33 0.91 -2.83
C PHE A 21 0.48 2.12 -3.24
N LYS A 22 0.72 3.28 -2.63
CA LYS A 22 0.02 4.53 -2.97
C LYS A 22 0.28 4.92 -4.43
N GLU A 23 1.52 4.82 -4.92
CA GLU A 23 1.87 5.09 -6.32
C GLU A 23 1.10 4.19 -7.30
N ARG A 24 1.01 2.89 -7.00
CA ARG A 24 0.18 1.97 -7.80
C ARG A 24 -1.28 2.37 -7.75
N LEU A 25 -1.81 2.71 -6.58
CA LEU A 25 -3.22 3.09 -6.42
C LEU A 25 -3.58 4.38 -7.19
N ILE A 26 -2.75 5.43 -7.10
CA ILE A 26 -3.03 6.71 -7.79
C ILE A 26 -2.95 6.57 -9.32
N SER A 27 -2.30 5.52 -9.83
CA SER A 27 -2.26 5.26 -11.27
C SER A 27 -3.63 4.94 -11.86
N PHE A 28 -4.60 4.51 -11.03
CA PHE A 28 -6.00 4.26 -11.41
C PHE A 28 -6.84 5.53 -11.33
N ASP A 29 -6.42 6.59 -12.01
CA ASP A 29 -7.22 7.80 -12.08
C ASP A 29 -8.47 7.62 -12.98
N ILE A 30 -9.42 8.55 -12.84
CA ILE A 30 -10.71 8.49 -13.51
C ILE A 30 -10.61 8.58 -15.04
N SER A 31 -9.52 9.15 -15.59
CA SER A 31 -9.34 9.24 -17.04
C SER A 31 -8.95 7.90 -17.67
N LYS A 32 -8.36 6.98 -16.89
CA LYS A 32 -7.94 5.66 -17.36
C LYS A 32 -8.80 4.50 -16.83
N TRP A 33 -9.32 4.62 -15.62
CA TRP A 33 -10.04 3.55 -14.92
C TRP A 33 -11.52 3.85 -14.73
N PHE A 34 -12.14 4.47 -15.74
CA PHE A 34 -13.58 4.73 -15.76
C PHE A 34 -14.39 3.45 -16.04
N THR A 35 -15.72 3.54 -15.90
CA THR A 35 -16.74 2.50 -16.21
C THR A 35 -16.67 1.19 -15.41
N LYS A 36 -15.67 0.99 -14.56
CA LYS A 36 -15.58 -0.22 -13.74
C LYS A 36 -16.64 -0.23 -12.63
N PRO A 37 -17.31 -1.38 -12.40
CA PRO A 37 -18.19 -1.53 -11.25
C PRO A 37 -17.45 -1.29 -9.93
N LYS A 38 -18.16 -0.82 -8.90
CA LYS A 38 -17.56 -0.49 -7.59
C LYS A 38 -16.82 -1.68 -6.95
N TRP A 39 -17.27 -2.90 -7.21
CA TRP A 39 -16.64 -4.12 -6.69
C TRP A 39 -15.31 -4.43 -7.38
N PHE A 40 -15.06 -3.95 -8.61
CA PHE A 40 -13.77 -4.07 -9.28
C PHE A 40 -12.81 -2.98 -8.79
N SER A 41 -12.33 -3.18 -7.58
CA SER A 41 -11.63 -2.14 -6.83
C SER A 41 -10.17 -1.94 -7.29
N PRO A 42 -9.77 -0.69 -7.58
CA PRO A 42 -8.35 -0.33 -7.79
C PRO A 42 -7.43 -0.73 -6.63
N TYR A 43 -7.97 -0.77 -5.40
CA TYR A 43 -7.19 -1.15 -4.22
C TYR A 43 -6.72 -2.60 -4.29
N ILE A 44 -7.58 -3.51 -4.76
CA ILE A 44 -7.23 -4.92 -4.92
C ILE A 44 -6.23 -5.10 -6.06
N CYS A 45 -6.38 -4.33 -7.15
CA CYS A 45 -5.40 -4.31 -8.24
C CYS A 45 -4.03 -3.83 -7.73
N ALA A 46 -3.97 -2.69 -7.06
CA ALA A 46 -2.73 -2.16 -6.48
C ALA A 46 -2.13 -3.10 -5.42
N GLN A 47 -2.96 -3.81 -4.66
CA GLN A 47 -2.50 -4.79 -3.68
C GLN A 47 -1.75 -5.96 -4.34
N ARG A 48 -2.17 -6.36 -5.53
CA ARG A 48 -1.55 -7.41 -6.34
C ARG A 48 -0.49 -6.87 -7.31
N GLY A 49 0.07 -5.70 -7.05
CA GLY A 49 1.19 -5.18 -7.84
C GLY A 49 0.80 -4.63 -9.22
N TRP A 50 -0.49 -4.43 -9.49
CA TRP A 50 -0.94 -3.85 -10.75
C TRP A 50 -0.92 -2.32 -10.70
N LYS A 51 -0.48 -1.69 -11.78
CA LYS A 51 -0.62 -0.24 -12.04
C LYS A 51 -1.39 -0.01 -13.34
N CYS A 52 -2.22 1.02 -13.40
CA CYS A 52 -2.92 1.44 -14.61
C CYS A 52 -2.08 2.45 -15.40
N TYR A 53 -1.67 2.05 -16.61
CA TYR A 53 -0.73 2.83 -17.44
C TYR A 53 -1.37 3.40 -18.71
N LYS A 54 -2.51 2.86 -19.16
CA LYS A 54 -3.34 3.36 -20.26
C LYS A 54 -4.82 3.13 -19.92
N PRO A 55 -5.77 3.79 -20.59
CA PRO A 55 -7.20 3.53 -20.38
C PRO A 55 -7.50 2.04 -20.47
N HIS A 56 -8.08 1.48 -19.40
CA HIS A 56 -8.44 0.06 -19.29
C HIS A 56 -7.28 -0.94 -19.31
N TYR A 57 -6.02 -0.49 -19.34
CA TYR A 57 -4.86 -1.38 -19.26
C TYR A 57 -4.14 -1.27 -17.92
N ILE A 58 -3.82 -2.43 -17.36
CA ILE A 58 -2.97 -2.57 -16.18
C ILE A 58 -1.72 -3.37 -16.51
N ALA A 59 -0.63 -3.06 -15.83
CA ALA A 59 0.63 -3.79 -15.92
C ALA A 59 1.14 -4.14 -14.53
N CYS A 60 1.72 -5.33 -14.37
CA CYS A 60 2.45 -5.67 -13.16
C CYS A 60 3.74 -4.84 -13.09
N VAL A 61 4.07 -4.35 -11.90
CA VAL A 61 5.28 -3.56 -11.67
C VAL A 61 6.58 -4.34 -11.74
N ASP A 62 6.54 -5.68 -11.57
CA ASP A 62 7.74 -6.53 -11.58
C ASP A 62 7.80 -7.50 -12.76
N CYS A 63 6.71 -8.23 -13.05
CA CYS A 63 6.72 -9.19 -14.15
C CYS A 63 6.28 -8.60 -15.50
N TYR A 64 5.92 -7.31 -15.53
CA TYR A 64 5.53 -6.54 -16.72
C TYR A 64 4.37 -7.11 -17.57
N ARG A 65 3.74 -8.21 -17.15
CA ARG A 65 2.53 -8.71 -17.78
C ARG A 65 1.46 -7.63 -17.79
N THR A 66 0.72 -7.57 -18.89
CA THR A 66 -0.32 -6.57 -19.12
C THR A 66 -1.68 -7.25 -19.23
N LEU A 67 -2.72 -6.61 -18.70
CA LEU A 67 -4.10 -7.03 -18.86
C LEU A 67 -4.92 -5.88 -19.43
N TYR A 68 -5.86 -6.25 -20.30
CA TYR A 68 -6.92 -5.36 -20.76
C TYR A 68 -8.19 -5.66 -19.97
N VAL A 69 -8.75 -4.63 -19.35
CA VAL A 69 -9.96 -4.72 -18.53
C VAL A 69 -10.88 -3.61 -18.99
N ASP A 70 -11.75 -3.87 -19.95
CA ASP A 70 -12.72 -2.91 -20.48
C ASP A 70 -14.14 -3.47 -20.36
N PRO A 71 -15.08 -2.75 -19.71
CA PRO A 71 -16.47 -3.15 -19.56
C PRO A 71 -17.32 -2.92 -20.81
N LYS A 72 -16.76 -2.63 -21.99
CA LYS A 72 -17.52 -2.81 -23.26
C LYS A 72 -18.13 -4.22 -23.38
N TYR A 73 -17.59 -5.18 -22.63
CA TYR A 73 -18.24 -6.44 -22.31
C TYR A 73 -19.18 -6.31 -21.10
N ILE A 74 -20.15 -5.41 -21.03
CA ILE A 74 -21.25 -5.48 -20.03
C ILE A 74 -22.55 -5.01 -20.71
N GLU A 75 -22.79 -5.53 -21.91
CA GLU A 75 -24.09 -5.38 -22.57
C GLU A 75 -25.01 -6.58 -22.28
N SER A 76 -24.50 -7.62 -21.63
CA SER A 76 -25.24 -8.83 -21.25
C SER A 76 -24.77 -9.41 -19.91
N ASP A 77 -25.65 -10.17 -19.23
CA ASP A 77 -25.36 -10.86 -17.97
C ASP A 77 -24.12 -11.78 -18.07
N SER A 78 -23.90 -12.39 -19.24
CA SER A 78 -22.72 -13.23 -19.51
C SER A 78 -21.41 -12.48 -19.27
N CYS A 79 -21.39 -11.19 -19.61
CA CYS A 79 -20.16 -10.44 -19.58
C CYS A 79 -19.85 -9.88 -18.16
N GLU A 80 -20.87 -9.67 -17.32
CA GLU A 80 -20.64 -9.37 -15.90
C GLU A 80 -19.98 -10.57 -15.18
N GLU A 81 -20.43 -11.79 -15.47
CA GLU A 81 -19.84 -13.00 -14.89
C GLU A 81 -18.40 -13.23 -15.36
N GLU A 82 -18.08 -12.94 -16.62
CA GLU A 82 -16.71 -12.93 -17.11
C GLU A 82 -15.84 -11.91 -16.36
N LEU A 83 -16.36 -10.70 -16.12
CA LEU A 83 -15.63 -9.67 -15.40
C LEU A 83 -15.44 -10.04 -13.91
N LYS A 84 -16.43 -10.68 -13.27
CA LYS A 84 -16.30 -11.23 -11.92
C LYS A 84 -15.25 -12.33 -11.85
N LYS A 85 -15.25 -13.25 -12.83
CA LYS A 85 -14.25 -14.31 -12.94
C LYS A 85 -12.85 -13.72 -13.09
N MET A 86 -12.68 -12.77 -14.02
CA MET A 86 -11.41 -12.06 -14.21
C MET A 86 -10.96 -11.39 -12.91
N PHE A 87 -11.86 -10.71 -12.20
CA PHE A 87 -11.53 -10.07 -10.94
C PHE A 87 -11.11 -11.07 -9.86
N ALA A 88 -11.78 -12.22 -9.75
CA ALA A 88 -11.41 -13.29 -8.83
C ALA A 88 -10.01 -13.86 -9.13
N GLU A 89 -9.72 -14.16 -10.41
CA GLU A 89 -8.43 -14.68 -10.85
C GLU A 89 -7.29 -13.66 -10.68
N LEU A 90 -7.57 -12.38 -10.94
CA LEU A 90 -6.65 -11.27 -10.66
C LEU A 90 -6.37 -11.15 -9.16
N SER A 91 -7.41 -11.22 -8.33
CA SER A 91 -7.29 -11.16 -6.87
C SER A 91 -6.53 -12.36 -6.29
N ALA A 92 -6.58 -13.51 -6.97
CA ALA A 92 -5.80 -14.70 -6.64
C ALA A 92 -4.36 -14.67 -7.17
N GLY A 93 -4.04 -13.76 -8.09
CA GLY A 93 -2.70 -13.59 -8.66
C GLY A 93 -2.41 -14.47 -9.90
N PHE A 94 -3.42 -15.05 -10.54
CA PHE A 94 -3.24 -16.00 -11.65
C PHE A 94 -2.71 -15.37 -12.95
N TYR A 95 -2.90 -14.06 -13.13
CA TYR A 95 -2.47 -13.38 -14.34
C TYR A 95 -1.00 -12.96 -14.36
N HIS A 96 -0.27 -13.17 -13.27
CA HIS A 96 1.16 -12.90 -13.24
C HIS A 96 1.98 -13.98 -13.97
N ASP A 97 3.26 -13.68 -14.18
CA ASP A 97 4.23 -14.72 -14.51
C ASP A 97 4.42 -15.65 -13.31
N SER A 98 4.74 -16.94 -13.57
CA SER A 98 4.90 -17.96 -12.54
C SER A 98 5.94 -17.60 -11.47
N PHE A 99 6.97 -16.84 -11.83
CA PHE A 99 8.03 -16.41 -10.91
C PHE A 99 7.81 -15.01 -10.32
N CYS A 100 6.66 -14.39 -10.60
CA CYS A 100 6.36 -13.06 -10.08
C CYS A 100 6.10 -13.11 -8.57
N PRO A 101 6.73 -12.23 -7.77
CA PRO A 101 6.53 -12.21 -6.32
C PRO A 101 5.08 -11.92 -5.91
N TRP A 102 4.32 -11.18 -6.72
CA TRP A 102 2.94 -10.77 -6.43
C TRP A 102 1.91 -11.93 -6.43
N THR A 103 2.30 -13.10 -6.95
CA THR A 103 1.48 -14.33 -6.89
C THR A 103 1.20 -14.72 -5.43
N VAL A 104 2.23 -14.69 -4.59
CA VAL A 104 2.19 -15.14 -3.19
C VAL A 104 2.42 -14.03 -2.17
N ASN A 105 2.93 -12.88 -2.61
CA ASN A 105 3.28 -11.75 -1.75
C ASN A 105 2.49 -10.47 -2.10
N PRO A 106 1.16 -10.45 -1.89
CA PRO A 106 0.36 -9.23 -2.04
C PRO A 106 0.75 -8.20 -0.97
N SER A 107 0.46 -6.92 -1.25
CA SER A 107 0.58 -5.88 -0.23
C SER A 107 -0.31 -6.16 1.00
N PRO A 108 0.12 -5.74 2.21
CA PRO A 108 -0.64 -5.95 3.43
C PRO A 108 -2.09 -5.44 3.37
N ASN A 109 -3.04 -6.22 3.91
CA ASN A 109 -4.47 -5.84 3.98
C ASN A 109 -4.73 -4.49 4.67
N ARG A 110 -3.85 -4.05 5.57
CA ARG A 110 -3.95 -2.73 6.21
C ARG A 110 -3.94 -1.56 5.21
N PHE A 111 -3.39 -1.76 4.01
CA PHE A 111 -3.37 -0.74 2.95
C PHE A 111 -4.69 -0.62 2.19
N LEU A 112 -5.58 -1.62 2.30
CA LEU A 112 -6.92 -1.59 1.67
C LEU A 112 -7.90 -0.70 2.43
N LYS A 113 -7.57 -0.26 3.64
CA LYS A 113 -8.41 0.61 4.45
C LYS A 113 -8.23 2.05 3.97
N PRO A 114 -9.26 2.71 3.38
CA PRO A 114 -9.11 4.08 2.91
C PRO A 114 -8.77 5.00 4.09
N VAL A 115 -7.73 5.81 3.93
CA VAL A 115 -7.33 6.85 4.92
C VAL A 115 -8.48 7.83 5.20
N LYS A 116 -9.47 7.96 4.31
CA LYS A 116 -10.69 8.75 4.57
C LYS A 116 -11.51 8.28 5.77
N GLU A 117 -11.39 7.01 6.17
CA GLU A 117 -12.04 6.49 7.39
C GLU A 117 -11.19 6.74 8.65
N TRP A 118 -9.95 7.18 8.48
CA TRP A 118 -9.00 7.51 9.53
C TRP A 118 -9.02 9.02 9.75
N ASN A 119 -10.06 9.52 10.42
CA ASN A 119 -10.02 10.87 10.99
C ASN A 119 -9.14 10.88 12.24
N TYR A 120 -8.66 12.06 12.67
CA TYR A 120 -7.76 12.20 13.81
C TYR A 120 -8.29 11.50 15.08
N GLU A 121 -9.59 11.54 15.31
CA GLU A 121 -10.27 10.85 16.43
C GLU A 121 -10.19 9.33 16.35
N LYS A 122 -10.44 8.73 15.17
CA LYS A 122 -10.32 7.28 14.98
C LYS A 122 -8.87 6.83 15.00
N LEU A 123 -7.95 7.68 14.54
CA LEU A 123 -6.51 7.47 14.68
C LEU A 123 -6.09 7.47 16.15
N SER A 124 -6.49 8.47 16.94
CA SER A 124 -6.13 8.57 18.36
C SER A 124 -6.72 7.44 19.21
N VAL A 125 -7.98 7.05 18.95
CA VAL A 125 -8.65 5.92 19.63
C VAL A 125 -8.03 4.57 19.28
N ASN A 126 -7.52 4.39 18.06
CA ASN A 126 -6.86 3.13 17.69
C ASN A 126 -5.38 3.14 18.04
N LEU A 127 -4.71 4.29 18.00
CA LEU A 127 -3.34 4.46 18.51
C LEU A 127 -3.28 4.19 20.00
N SER A 128 -4.23 4.66 20.82
CA SER A 128 -4.26 4.33 22.25
C SER A 128 -4.46 2.83 22.53
N LYS A 129 -5.19 2.13 21.66
CA LYS A 129 -5.35 0.66 21.71
C LYS A 129 -4.11 -0.11 21.28
N PHE A 130 -3.36 0.40 20.30
CA PHE A 130 -2.10 -0.20 19.84
C PHE A 130 -0.90 0.20 20.70
N MET A 131 -0.95 1.39 21.30
CA MET A 131 0.04 1.97 22.21
C MET A 131 -0.32 1.72 23.67
N SER A 132 -1.02 0.63 24.00
CA SER A 132 -0.89 0.01 25.31
C SER A 132 0.52 -0.60 25.51
N PHE A 133 1.55 0.10 25.03
CA PHE A 133 2.84 0.17 25.68
C PHE A 133 2.64 1.00 26.93
N ASN A 134 2.81 0.36 28.07
CA ASN A 134 2.72 0.99 29.37
C ASN A 134 3.80 2.07 29.45
N PHE A 135 3.44 3.33 29.22
CA PHE A 135 4.35 4.47 29.40
C PHE A 135 4.70 4.74 30.88
N GLN A 136 4.27 3.89 31.81
CA GLN A 136 4.65 3.97 33.21
C GLN A 136 6.14 3.67 33.48
N GLU A 137 6.90 3.16 32.51
CA GLU A 137 8.37 2.99 32.66
C GLU A 137 9.22 3.92 31.79
N ALA A 138 8.63 4.68 30.87
CA ALA A 138 9.37 5.71 30.17
C ALA A 138 9.26 7.00 30.99
N TYR A 139 10.20 7.16 31.93
CA TYR A 139 10.55 8.46 32.48
C TYR A 139 10.91 9.40 31.32
N PHE A 140 9.92 10.15 30.86
CA PHE A 140 10.19 11.38 30.13
C PHE A 140 10.53 12.43 31.20
N SER A 141 11.82 12.66 31.40
CA SER A 141 12.27 13.87 32.08
C SER A 141 11.66 15.07 31.35
N THR A 142 10.87 15.86 32.06
CA THR A 142 10.23 17.04 31.45
C THR A 142 11.31 18.06 31.03
N PRO A 143 11.03 18.91 30.04
CA PRO A 143 11.96 19.94 29.57
C PRO A 143 12.38 20.99 30.62
N GLU A 144 11.83 20.95 31.84
CA GLU A 144 12.19 21.86 32.92
C GLU A 144 13.55 21.52 33.56
N GLU A 145 14.06 20.29 33.42
CA GLU A 145 15.44 19.96 33.80
C GLU A 145 16.48 20.50 32.79
N VAL A 146 16.10 20.74 31.53
CA VAL A 146 17.00 21.32 30.53
C VAL A 146 17.23 22.82 30.79
N VAL A 147 16.28 23.51 31.42
CA VAL A 147 16.44 24.94 31.74
C VAL A 147 17.35 25.17 32.96
N ARG A 148 17.50 24.19 33.88
CA ARG A 148 18.46 24.33 34.99
C ARG A 148 19.89 23.98 34.61
N ILE A 149 20.13 23.11 33.63
CA ILE A 149 21.50 22.75 33.21
C ILE A 149 22.15 23.85 32.35
N ALA A 150 21.36 24.71 31.71
CA ALA A 150 21.89 25.91 31.03
C ALA A 150 22.37 27.02 32.00
N HIS A 151 21.99 26.97 33.29
CA HIS A 151 22.39 27.98 34.29
C HIS A 151 23.58 27.56 35.18
N VAL A 152 24.08 26.31 35.05
CA VAL A 152 25.24 25.84 35.83
C VAL A 152 26.58 26.03 35.08
N TYR A 153 26.55 26.28 33.77
CA TYR A 153 27.77 26.54 32.96
C TYR A 153 28.05 28.01 32.64
N LEU A 154 27.36 28.96 33.28
CA LEU A 154 27.64 30.40 33.18
C LEU A 154 28.24 31.04 34.45
N HIS A 155 28.71 30.22 35.40
CA HIS A 155 29.40 30.70 36.62
C HIS A 155 30.76 30.03 36.85
N HIS A 156 31.50 29.70 35.78
CA HIS A 156 32.95 29.44 35.85
C HIS A 156 33.71 30.46 35.00
N PHE A 157 33.43 31.74 35.24
CA PHE A 157 34.37 32.85 35.17
C PHE A 157 34.08 33.78 36.35
#